data_AF-A0AAV5YSZ5-F1
#
_entry.id   AF-A0AAV5YSZ5-F1
#
_cell.length_a   1.000
_cell.length_b   1.000
_cell.length_c   1.000
_cell.angle_alpha   90.00
_cell.angle_beta   90.00
_cell.angle_gamma   90.00
#
_symmetry.space_group_name_H-M   'P 1'
#
loop_
_entity.id
_entity.type
_entity.pdbx_description
1 polymer ?
#
loop_
_entity_poly.entity_id
_entity_poly.type
_entity_poly.pdbx_seq_one_letter_code
_entity_poly.pdbx_strand_id
1 'polypeptide(L)'
;MIDMTRRALMAGGATALAAALLRPRRAVAQRTSAGPANPQLIDDLVAANRILVDQGVLDGYGHVSARHDRDPGRFMMSRSLAPELVTAADIMEYDLDAEPVDPRGRGSYLERFIHGEIYRARPDVQAVVHDHSPSVIPFGVTGAPLRPLYHMS
;
A
#
# COMPACT_ATOMS: atom_id res chain seq x y z
N MET A 1 -71.65 17.84 -10.15
CA MET A 1 -70.57 17.89 -11.16
C MET A 1 -69.72 16.65 -10.93
N ILE A 2 -70.06 15.52 -11.58
CA ILE A 2 -69.45 15.02 -12.84
C ILE A 2 -67.93 14.87 -12.64
N ASP A 3 -67.23 13.74 -12.81
CA ASP A 3 -67.48 12.33 -13.14
C ASP A 3 -66.07 11.67 -13.04
N MET A 4 -66.00 10.36 -13.23
CA MET A 4 -64.87 9.58 -13.77
C MET A 4 -64.04 8.67 -12.83
N THR A 5 -64.59 7.47 -12.71
CA THR A 5 -64.01 6.16 -13.09
C THR A 5 -62.91 5.52 -12.24
N ARG A 6 -63.32 4.43 -11.58
CA ARG A 6 -62.49 3.30 -11.17
C ARG A 6 -62.07 2.43 -12.37
N ARG A 7 -60.84 1.90 -12.28
CA ARG A 7 -60.33 0.62 -12.81
C ARG A 7 -60.26 0.44 -14.34
N ALA A 8 -59.04 0.28 -14.84
CA ALA A 8 -58.62 -0.97 -15.50
C ALA A 8 -57.08 -1.01 -15.62
N LEU A 9 -56.54 -2.18 -15.30
CA LEU A 9 -55.15 -2.57 -15.58
C LEU A 9 -54.87 -2.44 -17.08
N MET A 10 -53.71 -1.89 -17.45
CA MET A 10 -53.03 -2.30 -18.67
C MET A 10 -51.52 -2.35 -18.43
N ALA A 11 -50.96 -3.43 -18.96
CA ALA A 11 -49.60 -3.91 -18.79
C ALA A 11 -48.53 -2.89 -19.16
N GLY A 12 -47.54 -2.74 -18.28
CA GLY A 12 -46.24 -2.18 -18.60
C GLY A 12 -45.17 -3.13 -18.08
N GLY A 13 -44.66 -4.00 -18.95
CA GLY A 13 -43.57 -4.91 -18.63
C GLY A 13 -42.34 -4.11 -18.23
N ALA A 14 -41.92 -4.26 -16.98
CA ALA A 14 -40.67 -3.74 -16.48
C ALA A 14 -39.53 -4.62 -17.00
N THR A 15 -38.94 -4.25 -18.13
CA THR A 15 -37.56 -4.63 -18.46
C THR A 15 -36.67 -3.42 -18.28
N ALA A 16 -36.41 -3.07 -17.02
CA ALA A 16 -35.22 -2.29 -16.69
C ALA A 16 -34.05 -3.27 -16.72
N LEU A 17 -33.41 -3.38 -17.89
CA LEU A 17 -32.15 -4.10 -18.04
C LEU A 17 -31.15 -3.45 -17.08
N ALA A 18 -30.78 -4.17 -16.03
CA ALA A 18 -29.71 -3.77 -15.13
C ALA A 18 -28.39 -3.75 -15.93
N ALA A 19 -28.11 -2.63 -16.58
CA ALA A 19 -26.76 -2.28 -16.99
C ALA A 19 -25.98 -1.91 -15.72
N ALA A 20 -25.76 -2.91 -14.87
CA ALA A 20 -24.81 -2.85 -13.79
C ALA A 20 -23.43 -2.64 -14.43
N LEU A 21 -23.02 -1.37 -14.45
CA LEU A 21 -21.67 -0.84 -14.50
C LEU A 21 -20.59 -1.92 -14.52
N LEU A 22 -20.35 -2.51 -15.70
CA LEU A 22 -19.06 -3.13 -15.99
C LEU A 22 -18.07 -1.97 -16.06
N ARG A 23 -17.52 -1.59 -14.90
CA ARG A 23 -16.29 -0.81 -14.88
C ARG A 23 -15.28 -1.62 -15.69
N PRO A 24 -14.70 -1.06 -16.76
CA PRO A 24 -13.67 -1.77 -17.48
C PRO A 24 -12.58 -2.13 -16.46
N ARG A 25 -12.27 -3.42 -16.33
CA ARG A 25 -11.02 -3.84 -15.68
C ARG A 25 -9.95 -3.05 -16.41
N ARG A 26 -9.27 -2.13 -15.69
CA ARG A 26 -8.05 -1.51 -16.22
C ARG A 26 -7.22 -2.67 -16.77
N ALA A 27 -6.94 -2.63 -18.07
CA ALA A 27 -5.98 -3.56 -18.65
C ALA A 27 -4.74 -3.45 -17.77
N VAL A 28 -4.29 -4.58 -17.21
CA VAL A 28 -3.03 -4.63 -16.47
C VAL A 28 -1.97 -4.30 -17.51
N ALA A 29 -1.58 -3.03 -17.59
CA ALA A 29 -0.45 -2.63 -18.40
C ALA A 29 0.72 -3.52 -17.96
N GLN A 30 1.44 -4.07 -18.93
CA GLN A 30 2.56 -4.93 -18.65
C GLN A 30 3.51 -4.19 -17.72
N ARG A 31 3.67 -4.71 -16.49
CA ARG A 31 4.47 -4.09 -15.44
C ARG A 31 5.93 -4.28 -15.83
N THR A 32 6.49 -3.34 -16.57
CA THR A 32 7.91 -3.34 -16.89
C THR A 32 8.68 -2.77 -15.72
N SER A 33 9.79 -3.41 -15.35
CA SER A 33 10.71 -2.89 -14.34
C SER A 33 11.29 -1.54 -14.76
N ALA A 34 11.56 -0.67 -13.78
CA ALA A 34 12.35 0.55 -13.96
C ALA A 34 13.87 0.28 -14.14
N GLY A 35 14.26 -1.00 -14.25
CA GLY A 35 15.64 -1.44 -14.29
C GLY A 35 16.19 -1.73 -12.88
N PRO A 36 17.47 -2.08 -12.77
CA PRO A 36 18.07 -2.31 -11.46
C PRO A 36 18.13 -0.99 -10.69
N ALA A 37 17.65 -1.02 -9.45
CA ALA A 37 17.89 0.03 -8.48
C ALA A 37 19.39 0.17 -8.17
N ASN A 38 19.79 1.31 -7.62
CA ASN A 38 21.14 1.48 -7.08
C ASN A 38 21.44 0.37 -6.04
N PRO A 39 22.55 -0.38 -6.15
CA PRO A 39 22.95 -1.38 -5.15
C PRO A 39 23.00 -0.83 -3.71
N GLN A 40 23.44 0.41 -3.52
CA GLN A 40 23.46 1.05 -2.20
C GLN A 40 22.05 1.19 -1.61
N LEU A 41 21.03 1.49 -2.44
CA LEU A 41 19.64 1.56 -1.97
C LEU A 41 19.16 0.20 -1.44
N ILE A 42 19.59 -0.89 -2.08
CA ILE A 42 19.27 -2.25 -1.64
C ILE A 42 19.97 -2.57 -0.33
N ASP A 43 21.26 -2.24 -0.22
CA ASP A 43 22.05 -2.45 1.00
C ASP A 43 21.47 -1.64 2.17
N ASP A 44 21.10 -0.37 1.94
CA ASP A 44 20.47 0.50 2.94
C ASP A 44 19.12 -0.05 3.38
N LEU A 45 18.31 -0.59 2.46
CA LEU A 45 17.01 -1.16 2.80
C LEU A 45 17.16 -2.45 3.62
N VAL A 46 18.14 -3.30 3.31
CA VAL A 46 18.49 -4.47 4.12
C VAL A 46 18.98 -4.05 5.50
N ALA A 47 19.86 -3.05 5.57
CA ALA A 47 20.35 -2.51 6.84
C ALA A 47 19.21 -1.92 7.67
N ALA A 48 18.30 -1.15 7.06
CA ALA A 48 17.15 -0.56 7.75
C ALA A 48 16.25 -1.62 8.40
N ASN A 49 15.91 -2.71 7.69
CA ASN A 49 15.13 -3.80 8.27
C ASN A 49 15.81 -4.38 9.53
N ARG A 50 17.12 -4.64 9.46
CA ARG A 50 17.87 -5.27 10.56
C ARG A 50 18.13 -4.33 11.72
N ILE A 51 18.52 -3.08 11.44
CA ILE A 51 18.73 -2.04 12.46
C ILE A 51 17.42 -1.77 13.20
N LEU A 52 16.30 -1.61 12.50
CA LEU A 52 15.05 -1.27 13.17
C LEU A 52 14.53 -2.41 14.04
N VAL A 53 14.75 -3.68 13.68
CA VAL A 53 14.45 -4.80 14.60
C VAL A 53 15.42 -4.85 15.78
N ASP A 54 16.72 -4.70 15.53
CA ASP A 54 17.75 -4.69 16.58
C ASP A 54 17.50 -3.59 17.63
N GLN A 55 17.00 -2.43 17.18
CA GLN A 55 16.63 -1.31 18.03
C GLN A 55 15.22 -1.42 18.63
N GLY A 56 14.50 -2.53 18.41
CA GLY A 56 13.17 -2.78 18.94
C GLY A 56 12.08 -1.86 18.38
N VAL A 57 12.32 -1.23 17.23
CA VAL A 57 11.34 -0.40 16.52
C VAL A 57 10.39 -1.28 15.72
N LEU A 58 10.94 -2.19 14.90
CA LEU A 58 10.14 -3.20 14.20
C LEU A 58 10.00 -4.46 15.05
N ASP A 59 8.81 -5.04 15.01
CA ASP A 59 8.56 -6.42 15.42
C ASP A 59 8.67 -7.37 14.21
N GLY A 60 8.20 -8.62 14.36
CA GLY A 60 8.21 -9.60 13.27
C GLY A 60 7.25 -9.30 12.11
N TYR A 61 6.39 -8.28 12.24
CA TYR A 61 5.35 -7.92 11.26
C TYR A 61 5.55 -6.54 10.64
N GLY A 62 6.40 -5.68 11.24
CA GLY A 62 6.75 -4.38 10.69
C GLY A 62 7.54 -4.46 9.38
N HIS A 63 7.55 -3.37 8.61
CA HIS A 63 8.22 -3.34 7.31
C HIS A 63 8.64 -1.94 6.90
N VAL A 64 9.66 -1.88 6.04
CA VAL A 64 10.21 -0.65 5.48
C VAL A 64 10.31 -0.76 3.97
N SER A 65 9.98 0.34 3.28
CA SER A 65 10.16 0.50 1.85
C SER A 65 10.95 1.76 1.52
N ALA A 66 11.54 1.79 0.33
CA ALA A 66 12.15 2.99 -0.23
C ALA A 66 11.67 3.21 -1.67
N ARG A 67 11.47 4.46 -2.08
CA ARG A 67 11.13 4.81 -3.47
C ARG A 67 12.30 4.41 -4.37
N HIS A 68 11.99 3.96 -5.58
CA HIS A 68 13.02 3.59 -6.54
C HIS A 68 13.80 4.83 -6.98
N ASP A 69 15.13 4.75 -7.00
CA ASP A 69 16.03 5.89 -7.23
C ASP A 69 15.97 6.44 -8.67
N ARG A 70 15.47 5.64 -9.61
CA ARG A 70 15.38 5.99 -11.04
C ARG A 70 13.98 6.27 -11.56
N ASP A 71 12.96 5.85 -10.81
CA ASP A 71 11.56 5.98 -11.25
C ASP A 71 10.66 6.26 -10.03
N PRO A 72 10.15 7.50 -9.88
CA PRO A 72 9.29 7.82 -8.75
C PRO A 72 7.95 7.08 -8.78
N GLY A 73 7.58 6.43 -9.90
CA GLY A 73 6.43 5.53 -10.01
C GLY A 73 6.65 4.13 -9.46
N ARG A 74 7.80 3.86 -8.83
CA ARG A 74 8.17 2.56 -8.27
C ARG A 74 8.70 2.68 -6.85
N PHE A 75 8.62 1.58 -6.12
CA PHE A 75 9.28 1.45 -4.81
C PHE A 75 9.82 0.03 -4.59
N MET A 76 10.77 -0.07 -3.69
CA MET A 76 11.46 -1.27 -3.28
C MET A 76 11.02 -1.65 -1.87
N MET A 77 10.72 -2.92 -1.66
CA MET A 77 10.34 -3.48 -0.36
C MET A 77 10.68 -4.96 -0.31
N SER A 78 10.96 -5.51 0.87
CA SER A 78 11.13 -6.96 1.01
C SER A 78 9.84 -7.71 0.65
N ARG A 79 9.97 -8.95 0.19
CA ARG A 79 8.90 -9.96 0.27
C ARG A 79 8.43 -10.13 1.72
N SER A 80 7.28 -10.78 1.92
CA SER A 80 6.78 -11.15 3.25
C SER A 80 7.76 -12.11 3.93
N LEU A 81 8.43 -11.59 4.96
CA LEU A 81 9.49 -12.25 5.74
C LEU A 81 9.69 -11.45 7.04
N ALA A 82 10.14 -12.06 8.14
CA ALA A 82 10.52 -11.28 9.32
C ALA A 82 11.70 -10.32 8.99
N PRO A 83 11.69 -9.04 9.43
CA PRO A 83 12.68 -8.07 8.97
C PRO A 83 14.13 -8.44 9.33
N GLU A 84 14.34 -9.17 10.44
CA GLU A 84 15.66 -9.67 10.85
C GLU A 84 16.31 -10.63 9.82
N LEU A 85 15.49 -11.31 9.00
CA LEU A 85 15.95 -12.30 8.02
C LEU A 85 16.15 -11.70 6.62
N VAL A 86 15.81 -10.44 6.41
CA VAL A 86 15.83 -9.81 5.09
C VAL A 86 17.24 -9.79 4.53
N THR A 87 17.37 -10.16 3.26
CA THR A 87 18.59 -10.06 2.45
C THR A 87 18.32 -9.29 1.16
N ALA A 88 19.37 -8.95 0.41
CA ALA A 88 19.22 -8.28 -0.88
C ALA A 88 18.35 -9.08 -1.88
N ALA A 89 18.37 -10.41 -1.79
CA ALA A 89 17.57 -11.29 -2.66
C ALA A 89 16.05 -11.25 -2.35
N ASP A 90 15.69 -10.81 -1.15
CA ASP A 90 14.31 -10.69 -0.70
C ASP A 90 13.65 -9.39 -1.18
N ILE A 91 14.44 -8.39 -1.61
CA ILE A 91 13.92 -7.12 -2.09
C ILE A 91 13.21 -7.29 -3.44
N MET A 92 12.08 -6.62 -3.56
CA MET A 92 11.14 -6.67 -4.68
C MET A 92 10.79 -5.26 -5.12
N GLU A 93 10.59 -5.08 -6.43
CA GLU A 93 10.07 -3.86 -7.03
C GLU A 93 8.54 -3.92 -7.10
N TYR A 94 7.90 -2.80 -6.74
CA TYR A 94 6.47 -2.59 -6.79
C TYR A 94 6.14 -1.33 -7.60
N ASP A 95 5.01 -1.33 -8.30
CA ASP A 95 4.39 -0.10 -8.83
C ASP A 95 3.63 0.67 -7.75
N LEU A 96 3.16 1.89 -8.05
CA LEU A 96 2.36 2.67 -7.09
C LEU A 96 1.00 2.03 -6.76
N ASP A 97 0.47 1.13 -7.59
CA ASP A 97 -0.71 0.31 -7.27
C ASP A 97 -0.35 -0.82 -6.26
N ALA A 98 0.89 -0.81 -5.76
CA ALA A 98 1.51 -1.74 -4.84
C ALA A 98 1.53 -3.17 -5.36
N GLU A 99 1.55 -3.34 -6.68
CA GLU A 99 1.63 -4.65 -7.30
C GLU A 99 3.08 -5.01 -7.62
N PRO A 100 3.52 -6.24 -7.31
CA PRO A 100 4.89 -6.64 -7.59
C PRO A 100 5.13 -6.72 -9.10
N VAL A 101 6.25 -6.15 -9.55
CA VAL A 101 6.64 -6.14 -10.97
C VAL A 101 7.05 -7.52 -11.44
N ASP A 102 7.87 -8.23 -10.65
CA ASP A 102 8.27 -9.62 -10.89
C ASP A 102 8.28 -10.42 -9.57
N PRO A 103 7.13 -11.06 -9.22
CA PRO A 103 6.99 -11.74 -7.94
C PRO A 103 7.88 -12.99 -7.84
N ARG A 104 8.13 -13.71 -8.94
CA ARG A 104 8.87 -15.00 -8.93
C ARG A 104 8.38 -15.97 -7.84
N GLY A 105 7.06 -16.02 -7.60
CA GLY A 105 6.44 -16.85 -6.55
C GLY A 105 6.61 -16.34 -5.12
N ARG A 106 7.28 -15.20 -4.90
CA ARG A 106 7.45 -14.60 -3.57
C ARG A 106 6.18 -13.88 -3.13
N GLY A 107 5.71 -14.18 -1.92
CA GLY A 107 4.58 -13.50 -1.29
C GLY A 107 4.95 -12.07 -0.88
N SER A 108 4.03 -11.13 -1.03
CA SER A 108 4.21 -9.74 -0.59
C SER A 108 3.56 -9.51 0.78
N TYR A 109 3.99 -8.49 1.53
CA TYR A 109 3.23 -8.04 2.69
C TYR A 109 1.81 -7.66 2.28
N LEU A 110 0.83 -8.00 3.13
CA LEU A 110 -0.58 -7.68 2.88
C LEU A 110 -0.84 -6.17 2.95
N GLU A 111 -0.06 -5.47 3.77
CA GLU A 111 -0.19 -4.04 4.08
C GLU A 111 0.58 -3.12 3.12
N ARG A 112 1.25 -3.69 2.09
CA ARG A 112 2.03 -2.95 1.07
C ARG A 112 1.29 -1.77 0.43
N PHE A 113 -0.04 -1.82 0.40
CA PHE A 113 -0.89 -0.74 -0.11
C PHE A 113 -0.75 0.56 0.68
N ILE A 114 -0.45 0.49 1.98
CA ILE A 114 -0.16 1.68 2.81
C ILE A 114 1.02 2.45 2.18
N HIS A 115 2.08 1.74 1.78
CA HIS A 115 3.29 2.31 1.20
C HIS A 115 3.00 2.89 -0.18
N GLY A 116 2.34 2.11 -1.05
CA GLY A 116 1.96 2.55 -2.40
C GLY A 116 1.10 3.82 -2.40
N GLU A 117 0.08 3.88 -1.53
CA GLU A 117 -0.78 5.06 -1.40
C GLU A 117 -0.01 6.28 -0.85
N ILE A 118 0.86 6.11 0.15
CA ILE A 118 1.71 7.20 0.65
C ILE A 118 2.60 7.72 -0.46
N TYR A 119 3.28 6.85 -1.21
CA TYR A 119 4.15 7.29 -2.30
C TYR A 119 3.38 7.98 -3.44
N ARG A 120 2.15 7.55 -3.73
CA ARG A 120 1.27 8.20 -4.71
C ARG A 120 0.83 9.59 -4.23
N ALA A 121 0.42 9.71 -2.97
CA ALA A 121 -0.09 10.95 -2.40
C ALA A 121 1.02 11.96 -2.05
N ARG A 122 2.24 11.48 -1.79
CA ARG A 122 3.39 12.26 -1.32
C ARG A 122 4.63 12.00 -2.16
N PRO A 123 4.79 12.67 -3.32
CA PRO A 123 5.95 12.50 -4.20
C PRO A 123 7.29 12.84 -3.52
N ASP A 124 7.27 13.68 -2.48
CA ASP A 124 8.43 14.07 -1.69
C ASP A 124 8.96 12.93 -0.80
N VAL A 125 8.09 12.02 -0.37
CA VAL A 125 8.46 10.90 0.51
C VAL A 125 9.32 9.89 -0.24
N GLN A 126 10.51 9.59 0.32
CA GLN A 126 11.47 8.63 -0.24
C GLN A 126 11.52 7.31 0.51
N ALA A 127 11.09 7.25 1.76
CA ALA A 127 11.04 6.02 2.56
C ALA A 127 9.78 6.00 3.43
N VAL A 128 9.25 4.80 3.67
CA VAL A 128 8.08 4.59 4.55
C VAL A 128 8.41 3.43 5.47
N VAL A 129 8.19 3.63 6.76
CA VAL A 129 8.29 2.61 7.80
C VAL A 129 6.91 2.41 8.40
N HIS A 130 6.52 1.16 8.55
CA HIS A 130 5.34 0.75 9.28
C HIS A 130 5.78 -0.15 10.44
N ASP A 131 5.38 0.21 11.66
CA ASP A 131 5.71 -0.52 12.87
C ASP A 131 4.50 -0.67 13.79
N HIS A 132 4.69 -1.46 14.85
CA HIS A 132 3.72 -1.66 15.91
C HIS A 132 4.25 -1.18 17.26
N SER A 133 4.89 0.00 17.29
CA SER A 133 5.56 0.49 18.49
C SER A 133 4.59 0.68 19.67
N PRO A 134 4.75 -0.06 20.79
CA PRO A 134 3.85 0.02 21.95
C PRO A 134 3.80 1.40 22.61
N SER A 135 4.86 2.20 22.45
CA SER A 135 4.94 3.56 23.00
C SER A 135 4.18 4.60 22.16
N VAL A 136 3.88 4.29 20.89
CA VAL A 136 3.22 5.22 19.96
C VAL A 136 1.74 4.86 19.75
N ILE A 137 1.41 3.57 19.69
CA ILE A 137 0.03 3.08 19.46
C ILE A 137 -1.04 3.76 20.34
N PRO A 138 -0.84 3.99 21.66
CA PRO A 138 -1.84 4.65 22.49
C PRO A 138 -2.27 6.04 21.99
N PHE A 139 -1.39 6.78 21.32
CA PHE A 139 -1.72 8.09 20.73
C PHE A 139 -2.58 7.98 19.47
N GLY A 140 -2.58 6.83 18.78
CA GLY A 140 -3.41 6.59 17.59
C GLY A 140 -4.84 6.13 17.90
N VAL A 141 -5.08 5.61 19.10
CA VAL A 141 -6.39 5.05 19.52
C VAL A 141 -7.06 5.85 20.65
N THR A 142 -6.43 6.93 21.10
CA THR A 142 -6.97 7.85 22.10
C THR A 142 -7.08 9.27 21.51
N GLY A 143 -7.76 10.17 22.23
CA GLY A 143 -7.76 11.59 21.88
C GLY A 143 -6.53 12.37 22.36
N ALA A 144 -5.55 11.70 22.98
CA ALA A 144 -4.37 12.35 23.51
C ALA A 144 -3.40 12.69 22.36
N PRO A 145 -2.98 13.95 22.17
CA PRO A 145 -2.02 14.30 21.12
C PRO A 145 -0.60 13.89 21.49
N LEU A 146 0.15 13.36 20.52
CA LEU A 146 1.61 13.22 20.63
C LEU A 146 2.25 14.62 20.51
N ARG A 147 3.05 15.03 21.49
CA ARG A 147 3.63 16.39 21.57
C ARG A 147 5.15 16.34 21.67
N PRO A 148 5.87 17.24 20.97
CA PRO A 148 7.27 17.55 21.23
C PRO A 148 7.48 18.06 22.66
N LEU A 149 8.39 17.45 23.42
CA LEU A 149 8.73 17.78 24.81
C LEU A 149 10.21 18.14 25.03
N TYR A 150 11.12 17.68 24.18
CA TYR A 150 12.56 17.93 24.25
C TYR A 150 13.19 17.91 22.85
N HIS A 151 14.49 18.16 22.77
CA HIS A 151 15.22 18.41 21.51
C HIS A 151 15.18 17.28 20.45
N MET A 152 14.72 16.07 20.79
CA MET A 152 14.58 14.92 19.86
C MET A 152 13.14 14.40 19.75
N SER A 153 12.14 15.15 20.20
CA SER A 153 10.71 14.79 20.13
C SER A 153 9.90 15.82 19.36
#